data_AF-A0A5N6PK11-F1
#
_entry.id   AF-A0A5N6PK11-F1
#
_cell.length_a   1.000
_cell.length_b   1.000
_cell.length_c   1.000
_cell.angle_alpha   90.00
_cell.angle_beta   90.00
_cell.angle_gamma   90.00
#
_symmetry.space_group_name_H-M   'P 1'
#
loop_
_entity.id
_entity.type
_entity.pdbx_description
1 polymer ?
#
loop_
_entity_poly.entity_id
_entity_poly.type
_entity_poly.pdbx_seq_one_letter_code
_entity_poly.pdbx_strand_id
1 'polypeptide(L)'
;MVTQVRNVISSLETDSEDDVRIIGIWGMGGAGKTTLARAVFDHISIRFEGKSFVENNHWKSGRFPNRLTFQTAAEDQKEIFLDVACILKGKAKYKAIRILEGCGFHAQIGLEVLEQRSLIYISYNGDVGMHDHIEEMGKNIVRRLHPNEPNKHRRLCDKEEIEEILVNDLGTKATRIMNLKNPSIHPATIIKNLQTLKALELLSVYDADRVSQKWVFNEDVKYFPDTLRSLHWTGYHASSLPKTFQANNLVNLEMPRSYISQLWEGGEKKVE
;
A
#
# COMPACT_ATOMS: atom_id res chain seq x y z
N MET A 1 29.63 -13.20 -19.35
CA MET A 1 28.83 -13.21 -18.11
C MET A 1 29.47 -12.35 -17.02
N VAL A 2 30.71 -12.65 -16.56
CA VAL A 2 31.41 -11.89 -15.49
C VAL A 2 31.51 -10.37 -15.77
N THR A 3 31.83 -9.97 -17.01
CA THR A 3 31.92 -8.55 -17.40
C THR A 3 30.57 -7.83 -17.36
N GLN A 4 29.49 -8.52 -17.74
CA GLN A 4 28.14 -7.95 -17.72
C GLN A 4 27.62 -7.77 -16.30
N VAL A 5 27.91 -8.73 -15.41
CA VAL A 5 27.58 -8.63 -13.97
C VAL A 5 28.26 -7.41 -13.36
N ARG A 6 29.56 -7.21 -13.61
CA ARG A 6 30.32 -6.05 -13.10
C ARG A 6 29.76 -4.71 -13.59
N ASN A 7 29.39 -4.61 -14.86
CA ASN A 7 28.83 -3.37 -15.42
C ASN A 7 27.45 -3.02 -14.82
N VAL A 8 26.61 -4.04 -14.54
CA VAL A 8 25.33 -3.82 -13.86
C VAL A 8 25.58 -3.39 -12.41
N ILE A 9 26.52 -4.01 -11.71
CA ILE A 9 26.88 -3.66 -10.33
C ILE A 9 27.46 -2.25 -10.23
N SER A 10 28.33 -1.84 -11.15
CA SER A 10 28.87 -0.47 -11.15
C SER A 10 27.77 0.57 -11.38
N SER A 11 26.73 0.23 -12.13
CA SER A 11 25.57 1.11 -12.36
C SER A 11 24.61 1.18 -11.16
N LEU A 12 24.73 0.24 -10.22
CA LEU A 12 23.96 0.24 -8.98
C LEU A 12 24.51 1.24 -7.95
N GLU A 13 25.73 1.77 -8.13
CA GLU A 13 26.44 2.66 -7.17
C GLU A 13 26.07 2.33 -5.71
N THR A 14 26.35 1.08 -5.31
CA THR A 14 25.85 0.48 -4.06
C THR A 14 26.32 1.17 -2.77
N ASP A 15 27.15 2.19 -2.92
CA ASP A 15 27.83 2.91 -1.84
C ASP A 15 27.13 4.25 -1.53
N SER A 16 26.07 4.64 -2.27
CA SER A 16 25.23 5.78 -1.89
C SER A 16 24.19 5.34 -0.87
N GLU A 17 24.26 5.88 0.36
CA GLU A 17 23.51 5.36 1.52
C GLU A 17 21.97 5.50 1.45
N ASP A 18 21.39 6.27 0.53
CA ASP A 18 19.99 6.69 0.66
C ASP A 18 19.06 6.46 -0.56
N ASP A 19 19.46 5.68 -1.58
CA ASP A 19 18.63 5.51 -2.78
C ASP A 19 18.20 4.06 -3.08
N VAL A 20 16.93 3.89 -3.48
CA VAL A 20 16.36 2.61 -3.94
C VAL A 20 16.43 2.58 -5.45
N ARG A 21 17.34 1.76 -5.99
CA ARG A 21 17.59 1.68 -7.43
C ARG A 21 16.92 0.46 -8.05
N ILE A 22 16.08 0.70 -9.04
CA ILE A 22 15.47 -0.35 -9.86
C ILE A 22 16.23 -0.43 -11.19
N ILE A 23 16.82 -1.59 -11.48
CA ILE A 23 17.46 -1.86 -12.77
C ILE A 23 16.61 -2.83 -13.59
N GLY A 24 16.23 -2.40 -14.80
CA GLY A 24 15.61 -3.27 -15.80
C GLY A 24 16.66 -3.92 -16.70
N ILE A 25 16.69 -5.25 -16.78
CA ILE A 25 17.53 -5.99 -17.73
C ILE A 25 16.66 -6.39 -18.94
N TRP A 26 16.90 -5.79 -20.11
CA TRP A 26 16.15 -6.06 -21.35
C TRP A 26 17.00 -6.76 -22.42
N GLY A 27 16.33 -7.39 -23.40
CA GLY A 27 16.97 -8.15 -24.48
C GLY A 27 16.08 -9.26 -25.06
N MET A 28 16.50 -9.87 -26.17
CA MET A 28 15.73 -10.93 -26.86
C MET A 28 15.43 -12.13 -25.94
N GLY A 29 14.35 -12.87 -26.23
CA GLY A 29 14.03 -14.13 -25.54
C GLY A 29 15.20 -15.12 -25.64
N GLY A 30 15.50 -15.85 -24.56
CA GLY A 30 16.62 -16.79 -24.52
C GLY A 30 18.01 -16.18 -24.31
N ALA A 31 18.16 -14.84 -24.27
CA ALA A 31 19.46 -14.17 -24.11
C ALA A 31 20.07 -14.24 -22.69
N GLY A 32 19.54 -15.07 -21.79
CA GLY A 32 20.08 -15.23 -20.43
C GLY A 32 19.83 -14.07 -19.46
N LYS A 33 18.79 -13.24 -19.69
CA LYS A 33 18.47 -12.08 -18.82
C LYS A 33 18.21 -12.49 -17.37
N THR A 34 17.42 -13.54 -17.15
CA THR A 34 17.15 -14.10 -15.83
C THR A 34 18.43 -14.65 -15.20
N THR A 35 19.29 -15.28 -15.99
CA THR A 35 20.62 -15.76 -15.56
C THR A 35 21.52 -14.60 -15.12
N LEU A 36 21.51 -13.48 -15.85
CA LEU A 36 22.25 -12.29 -15.49
C LEU A 36 21.68 -11.63 -14.23
N ALA A 37 20.35 -11.52 -14.11
CA ALA A 37 19.68 -11.00 -12.92
C ALA A 37 20.04 -11.82 -11.68
N ARG A 38 20.01 -13.16 -11.79
CA ARG A 38 20.41 -14.09 -10.72
C ARG A 38 21.87 -13.90 -10.33
N ALA A 39 22.79 -13.87 -11.31
CA ALA A 39 24.21 -13.69 -11.04
C ALA A 39 24.52 -12.34 -10.36
N VAL A 40 23.81 -11.26 -10.71
CA VAL A 40 23.92 -9.96 -10.03
C VAL A 40 23.37 -10.05 -8.61
N PHE A 41 22.18 -10.64 -8.42
CA PHE A 41 21.57 -10.83 -7.10
C PHE A 41 22.48 -11.62 -6.16
N ASP A 42 23.00 -12.77 -6.60
CA ASP A 42 23.89 -13.62 -5.80
C ASP A 42 25.14 -12.83 -5.35
N HIS A 43 25.62 -11.92 -6.20
CA HIS A 43 26.81 -11.12 -5.92
C HIS A 43 26.59 -9.99 -4.91
N ILE A 44 25.43 -9.33 -4.96
CA ILE A 44 25.16 -8.14 -4.13
C ILE A 44 24.35 -8.48 -2.87
N SER A 45 23.57 -9.55 -2.89
CA SER A 45 22.63 -9.86 -1.82
C SER A 45 23.31 -10.17 -0.48
N ILE A 46 24.59 -10.57 -0.49
CA ILE A 46 25.37 -10.74 0.73
C ILE A 46 25.53 -9.44 1.54
N ARG A 47 25.37 -8.28 0.91
CA ARG A 47 25.49 -6.95 1.55
C ARG A 47 24.20 -6.49 2.24
N PHE A 48 23.11 -7.25 2.12
CA PHE A 48 21.80 -6.83 2.61
C PHE A 48 21.22 -7.90 3.55
N GLU A 49 20.65 -7.46 4.67
CA GLU A 49 19.97 -8.34 5.62
C GLU A 49 18.67 -8.92 5.03
N GLY A 50 17.92 -8.11 4.27
CA GLY A 50 16.74 -8.54 3.51
C GLY A 50 17.06 -8.78 2.04
N LYS A 51 16.83 -10.00 1.52
CA LYS A 51 17.09 -10.36 0.12
C LYS A 51 16.08 -11.40 -0.39
N SER A 52 15.58 -11.20 -1.61
CA SER A 52 14.73 -12.17 -2.30
C SER A 52 14.96 -12.12 -3.81
N PHE A 53 14.91 -13.28 -4.47
CA PHE A 53 14.98 -13.39 -5.93
C PHE A 53 13.71 -14.06 -6.44
N VAL A 54 12.98 -13.38 -7.30
CA VAL A 54 11.71 -13.87 -7.85
C VAL A 54 11.90 -14.23 -9.32
N GLU A 55 11.73 -15.51 -9.64
CA GLU A 55 11.88 -16.02 -11.01
C GLU A 55 10.48 -16.19 -11.65
N ASN A 56 10.19 -15.42 -12.71
CA ASN A 56 8.86 -15.44 -13.35
C ASN A 56 8.89 -16.26 -14.65
N ASN A 57 8.17 -17.39 -14.68
CA ASN A 57 8.26 -18.42 -15.73
C ASN A 57 7.17 -18.35 -16.81
N HIS A 58 6.36 -17.30 -16.88
CA HIS A 58 5.30 -17.17 -17.89
C HIS A 58 5.50 -15.93 -18.77
N TRP A 59 6.00 -16.14 -19.99
CA TRP A 59 6.19 -15.09 -21.00
C TRP A 59 5.34 -15.41 -22.24
N LYS A 60 4.46 -14.49 -22.64
CA LYS A 60 4.01 -14.36 -24.03
C LYS A 60 4.48 -13.00 -24.56
N SER A 61 5.15 -13.05 -25.71
CA SER A 61 5.79 -11.91 -26.37
C SER A 61 4.79 -10.87 -26.87
N GLY A 62 5.03 -9.58 -26.58
CA GLY A 62 4.30 -8.47 -27.21
C GLY A 62 4.96 -7.12 -26.97
N ARG A 63 5.56 -6.56 -28.04
CA ARG A 63 5.99 -5.16 -28.34
C ARG A 63 6.27 -4.15 -27.20
N PHE A 64 7.49 -3.61 -27.21
CA PHE A 64 7.88 -2.38 -26.50
C PHE A 64 7.99 -1.19 -27.50
N PRO A 65 7.41 -0.01 -27.23
CA PRO A 65 7.89 1.24 -27.79
C PRO A 65 8.92 1.91 -26.85
N ASN A 66 9.83 2.63 -27.48
CA ASN A 66 11.07 3.15 -26.91
C ASN A 66 10.88 4.36 -25.96
N ARG A 67 11.77 4.40 -24.95
CA ARG A 67 12.44 5.59 -24.37
C ARG A 67 11.53 6.70 -23.78
N LEU A 68 11.41 6.70 -22.45
CA LEU A 68 10.95 7.86 -21.66
C LEU A 68 12.04 8.28 -20.66
N THR A 69 12.28 9.58 -20.60
CA THR A 69 13.24 10.27 -19.74
C THR A 69 12.85 10.13 -18.26
N PHE A 70 13.78 9.60 -17.47
CA PHE A 70 13.63 9.32 -16.03
C PHE A 70 14.18 10.50 -15.25
N GLN A 71 13.35 11.25 -14.52
CA GLN A 71 13.81 11.93 -13.30
C GLN A 71 12.69 12.49 -12.41
N THR A 72 11.45 12.66 -12.89
CA THR A 72 10.28 12.98 -12.03
C THR A 72 9.25 11.84 -11.97
N ALA A 73 9.16 11.02 -13.02
CA ALA A 73 8.25 9.86 -13.07
C ALA A 73 8.69 8.65 -12.22
N ALA A 74 9.94 8.62 -11.73
CA ALA A 74 10.45 7.49 -10.96
C ALA A 74 9.94 7.47 -9.50
N GLU A 75 9.81 8.65 -8.87
CA GLU A 75 9.37 8.74 -7.47
C GLU A 75 7.88 8.43 -7.33
N ASP A 76 7.05 8.96 -8.24
CA ASP A 76 5.62 8.62 -8.28
C ASP A 76 5.39 7.12 -8.51
N GLN A 77 6.16 6.49 -9.40
CA GLN A 77 6.07 5.04 -9.63
C GLN A 77 6.43 4.24 -8.39
N LYS A 78 7.45 4.68 -7.63
CA LYS A 78 7.86 4.05 -6.38
C LYS A 78 6.78 4.21 -5.31
N GLU A 79 6.24 5.42 -5.13
CA GLU A 79 5.18 5.66 -4.15
C GLU A 79 3.90 4.88 -4.49
N ILE A 80 3.51 4.81 -5.77
CA ILE A 80 2.38 3.98 -6.24
C ILE A 80 2.66 2.50 -5.96
N PHE A 81 3.86 2.01 -6.24
CA PHE A 81 4.23 0.62 -5.95
C PHE A 81 4.07 0.28 -4.47
N LEU A 82 4.56 1.14 -3.58
CA LEU A 82 4.45 0.96 -2.13
C LEU A 82 3.00 1.07 -1.64
N ASP A 83 2.19 1.95 -2.25
CA ASP A 83 0.76 2.04 -1.96
C ASP A 83 0.01 0.77 -2.39
N VAL A 84 0.36 0.21 -3.55
CA VAL A 84 -0.24 -1.05 -4.01
C VAL A 84 0.12 -2.20 -3.07
N ALA A 85 1.41 -2.34 -2.72
CA ALA A 85 1.87 -3.36 -1.80
C ALA A 85 1.19 -3.24 -0.43
N CYS A 86 0.98 -2.02 0.07
CA CYS A 86 0.43 -1.79 1.40
C CYS A 86 -1.09 -1.96 1.46
N ILE A 87 -1.86 -1.34 0.55
CA ILE A 87 -3.32 -1.17 0.73
C ILE A 87 -4.18 -1.44 -0.52
N LEU A 88 -3.60 -1.44 -1.74
CA LEU A 88 -4.40 -1.59 -2.97
C LEU A 88 -4.41 -3.01 -3.55
N LYS A 89 -3.54 -3.92 -3.08
CA LYS A 89 -3.62 -5.35 -3.45
C LYS A 89 -5.04 -5.89 -3.18
N GLY A 90 -5.65 -6.47 -4.21
CA GLY A 90 -7.00 -7.04 -4.19
C GLY A 90 -8.12 -6.03 -4.42
N LYS A 91 -7.83 -4.75 -4.68
CA LYS A 91 -8.86 -3.76 -5.04
C LYS A 91 -9.08 -3.72 -6.55
N ALA A 92 -10.33 -3.50 -6.96
CA ALA A 92 -10.66 -3.27 -8.37
C ALA A 92 -9.81 -2.14 -8.99
N LYS A 93 -9.32 -2.33 -10.21
CA LYS A 93 -8.42 -1.39 -10.90
C LYS A 93 -8.94 0.04 -10.91
N TYR A 94 -10.21 0.25 -11.24
CA TYR A 94 -10.83 1.58 -11.27
C TYR A 94 -10.85 2.26 -9.90
N LYS A 95 -10.99 1.50 -8.80
CA LYS A 95 -10.92 2.03 -7.44
C LYS A 95 -9.50 2.42 -7.08
N ALA A 96 -8.52 1.59 -7.44
CA ALA A 96 -7.11 1.90 -7.23
C ALA A 96 -6.71 3.19 -7.95
N ILE A 97 -7.14 3.36 -9.21
CA ILE A 97 -6.95 4.61 -9.98
C ILE A 97 -7.55 5.80 -9.24
N ARG A 98 -8.83 5.74 -8.88
CA ARG A 98 -9.53 6.82 -8.17
C ARG A 98 -8.83 7.23 -6.87
N ILE A 99 -8.39 6.25 -6.08
CA ILE A 99 -7.71 6.50 -4.81
C ILE A 99 -6.35 7.18 -5.04
N LEU A 100 -5.55 6.67 -5.97
CA LEU A 100 -4.22 7.19 -6.27
C LEU A 100 -4.27 8.58 -6.92
N GLU A 101 -5.21 8.83 -7.82
CA GLU A 101 -5.45 10.17 -8.39
C GLU A 101 -5.92 11.15 -7.32
N GLY A 102 -6.76 10.68 -6.38
CA GLY A 102 -7.14 11.44 -5.20
C GLY A 102 -5.93 11.84 -4.35
N CYS A 103 -4.86 11.04 -4.33
CA CYS A 103 -3.58 11.35 -3.67
C CYS A 103 -2.63 12.22 -4.51
N GLY A 104 -3.03 12.63 -5.72
CA GLY A 104 -2.21 13.46 -6.61
C GLY A 104 -1.29 12.68 -7.56
N PHE A 105 -1.42 11.35 -7.66
CA PHE A 105 -0.60 10.54 -8.56
C PHE A 105 -1.20 10.41 -9.96
N HIS A 106 -0.34 10.25 -10.97
CA HIS A 106 -0.74 9.82 -12.32
C HIS A 106 -1.06 8.32 -12.37
N ALA A 107 -2.15 7.92 -11.71
CA ALA A 107 -2.42 6.51 -11.39
C ALA A 107 -2.54 5.60 -12.61
N GLN A 108 -3.20 6.05 -13.68
CA GLN A 108 -3.35 5.26 -14.90
C GLN A 108 -1.97 4.87 -15.48
N ILE A 109 -1.11 5.86 -15.66
CA ILE A 109 0.26 5.67 -16.18
C ILE A 109 1.10 4.85 -15.20
N GLY A 110 1.01 5.15 -13.90
CA GLY A 110 1.76 4.45 -12.87
C GLY A 110 1.43 2.96 -12.82
N LEU A 111 0.15 2.59 -12.80
CA LEU A 111 -0.27 1.19 -12.80
C LEU A 111 0.10 0.47 -14.10
N GLU A 112 -0.02 1.13 -15.26
CA GLU A 112 0.42 0.56 -16.54
C GLU A 112 1.93 0.25 -16.54
N VAL A 113 2.76 1.15 -15.99
CA VAL A 113 4.20 0.92 -15.89
C VAL A 113 4.52 -0.22 -14.92
N LEU A 114 3.82 -0.32 -13.78
CA LEU A 114 4.02 -1.43 -12.84
C LEU A 114 3.61 -2.78 -13.45
N GLU A 115 2.54 -2.81 -14.25
CA GLU A 115 2.08 -4.00 -14.97
C GLU A 115 3.09 -4.41 -16.04
N GLN A 116 3.61 -3.45 -16.84
CA GLN A 116 4.67 -3.70 -17.83
C GLN A 116 5.97 -4.22 -17.21
N ARG A 117 6.27 -3.82 -15.96
CA ARG A 117 7.43 -4.31 -15.20
C ARG A 117 7.14 -5.63 -14.45
N SER A 118 5.96 -6.21 -14.62
CA SER A 118 5.51 -7.41 -13.91
C SER A 118 5.58 -7.30 -12.38
N LEU A 119 5.48 -6.07 -11.86
CA LEU A 119 5.39 -5.81 -10.42
C LEU A 119 3.97 -5.97 -9.90
N ILE A 120 2.98 -5.79 -10.79
CA ILE A 120 1.57 -6.06 -10.55
C ILE A 120 0.98 -6.80 -11.75
N TYR A 121 -0.23 -7.32 -11.58
CA TYR A 121 -1.06 -7.83 -12.67
C TYR A 121 -2.52 -7.44 -12.43
N ILE A 122 -3.35 -7.46 -13.47
CA ILE A 122 -4.80 -7.32 -13.31
C ILE A 122 -5.41 -8.72 -13.36
N SER A 123 -6.12 -9.09 -12.29
CA SER A 123 -6.79 -10.39 -12.21
C SER A 123 -7.93 -10.48 -13.23
N TYR A 124 -8.44 -11.69 -13.48
CA TYR A 124 -9.62 -11.87 -14.33
C TYR A 124 -10.84 -11.07 -13.85
N ASN A 125 -10.95 -10.85 -12.53
CA ASN A 125 -12.04 -10.08 -11.93
C ASN A 125 -11.82 -8.55 -12.05
N GLY A 126 -10.70 -8.11 -12.64
CA GLY A 126 -10.34 -6.70 -12.76
C GLY A 126 -9.68 -6.12 -11.52
N ASP A 127 -9.21 -6.95 -10.59
CA ASP A 127 -8.54 -6.50 -9.36
C ASP A 127 -7.03 -6.36 -9.55
N VAL A 128 -6.43 -5.39 -8.85
CA VAL A 128 -4.98 -5.21 -8.80
C VAL A 128 -4.36 -6.34 -7.99
N GLY A 129 -3.64 -7.23 -8.66
CA GLY A 129 -2.87 -8.31 -8.07
C GLY A 129 -1.40 -7.96 -7.91
N MET A 130 -0.78 -8.52 -6.88
CA MET A 130 0.67 -8.46 -6.64
C MET A 130 1.11 -9.82 -6.10
N HIS A 131 2.21 -10.36 -6.60
CA HIS A 131 2.76 -11.61 -6.09
C HIS A 131 3.30 -11.42 -4.68
N ASP A 132 3.18 -12.43 -3.82
CA ASP A 132 3.50 -12.30 -2.39
C ASP A 132 4.95 -11.88 -2.15
N HIS A 133 5.92 -12.38 -2.92
CA HIS A 133 7.31 -11.93 -2.81
C HIS A 133 7.52 -10.46 -3.19
N ILE A 134 6.73 -9.94 -4.12
CA ILE A 134 6.79 -8.53 -4.54
C ILE A 134 6.12 -7.64 -3.50
N GLU A 135 5.02 -8.11 -2.89
CA GLU A 135 4.38 -7.46 -1.75
C GLU A 135 5.35 -7.37 -0.57
N GLU A 136 6.00 -8.48 -0.21
CA GLU A 136 7.00 -8.51 0.87
C GLU A 136 8.19 -7.61 0.57
N MET A 137 8.66 -7.54 -0.68
CA MET A 137 9.66 -6.56 -1.09
C MET A 137 9.18 -5.12 -0.85
N GLY A 138 7.94 -4.80 -1.20
CA GLY A 138 7.34 -3.48 -0.94
C GLY A 138 7.27 -3.16 0.55
N LYS A 139 6.81 -4.09 1.38
CA LYS A 139 6.78 -3.92 2.85
C LYS A 139 8.18 -3.75 3.44
N ASN A 140 9.16 -4.49 2.96
CA ASN A 140 10.55 -4.36 3.41
C ASN A 140 11.15 -2.99 3.05
N ILE A 141 10.81 -2.44 1.89
CA ILE A 141 11.22 -1.08 1.51
C ILE A 141 10.63 -0.04 2.47
N VAL A 142 9.35 -0.19 2.86
CA VAL A 142 8.70 0.71 3.83
C VAL A 142 9.43 0.71 5.17
N ARG A 143 9.82 -0.48 5.66
CA ARG A 143 10.49 -0.63 6.96
C ARG A 143 11.96 -0.20 6.97
N ARG A 144 12.62 -0.19 5.81
CA ARG A 144 14.10 -0.08 5.69
C ARG A 144 14.72 1.10 6.46
N LEU A 145 14.10 2.28 6.44
CA LEU A 145 14.64 3.47 7.12
C LEU A 145 14.56 3.37 8.64
N HIS A 146 13.55 2.66 9.15
CA HIS A 146 13.25 2.57 10.58
C HIS A 146 12.78 1.16 10.96
N PRO A 147 13.62 0.12 10.84
CA PRO A 147 13.16 -1.27 10.90
C PRO A 147 12.41 -1.64 12.19
N ASN A 148 12.79 -1.03 13.31
CA ASN A 148 12.25 -1.31 14.64
C ASN A 148 11.39 -0.15 15.20
N GLU A 149 11.05 0.84 14.38
CA GLU A 149 10.27 2.01 14.80
C GLU A 149 9.08 2.22 13.85
N PRO A 150 8.07 1.33 13.89
CA PRO A 150 6.95 1.35 12.96
C PRO A 150 6.15 2.66 13.06
N ASN A 151 6.11 3.27 14.23
CA ASN A 151 5.50 4.59 14.44
C ASN A 151 6.11 5.68 13.54
N LYS A 152 7.35 5.56 13.09
CA LYS A 152 7.97 6.53 12.14
C LYS A 152 7.59 6.29 10.68
N HIS A 153 6.88 5.21 10.35
CA HIS A 153 6.56 4.87 8.96
C HIS A 153 5.37 5.66 8.42
N ARG A 154 5.47 6.06 7.15
CA ARG A 154 4.35 6.67 6.42
C ARG A 154 3.26 5.66 6.04
N ARG A 155 3.60 4.36 6.02
CA ARG A 155 2.72 3.27 5.60
C ARG A 155 2.76 2.18 6.67
N LEU A 156 1.63 1.89 7.31
CA LEU A 156 1.49 0.81 8.26
C LEU A 156 0.62 -0.28 7.64
N CYS A 157 1.17 -1.47 7.45
CA CYS A 157 0.50 -2.58 6.76
C CYS A 157 0.63 -3.92 7.51
N ASP A 158 1.33 -3.91 8.65
CA ASP A 158 1.56 -5.06 9.51
C ASP A 158 0.61 -5.03 10.70
N LYS A 159 -0.04 -6.15 10.96
CA LYS A 159 -1.13 -6.19 11.94
C LYS A 159 -0.60 -5.94 13.34
N GLU A 160 0.43 -6.67 13.74
CA GLU A 160 0.99 -6.64 15.07
C GLU A 160 1.56 -5.26 15.39
N GLU A 161 2.31 -4.66 14.45
CA GLU A 161 2.85 -3.30 14.59
C GLU A 161 1.73 -2.24 14.71
N ILE A 162 0.68 -2.34 13.89
CA ILE A 162 -0.45 -1.40 13.97
C ILE A 162 -1.16 -1.53 15.32
N GLU A 163 -1.44 -2.75 15.77
CA GLU A 163 -2.11 -2.98 17.05
C GLU A 163 -1.31 -2.43 18.23
N GLU A 164 0.01 -2.62 18.24
CA GLU A 164 0.91 -2.05 19.25
C GLU A 164 0.85 -0.52 19.26
N ILE A 165 0.90 0.12 18.09
CA ILE A 165 0.81 1.58 17.95
C ILE A 165 -0.53 2.10 18.48
N LEU A 166 -1.64 1.42 18.14
CA LEU A 166 -2.98 1.84 18.55
C LEU A 166 -3.24 1.60 20.04
N VAL A 167 -2.75 0.50 20.62
CA VAL A 167 -2.93 0.21 22.06
C VAL A 167 -2.14 1.19 22.93
N ASN A 168 -0.94 1.56 22.50
CA ASN A 168 -0.05 2.43 23.27
C ASN A 168 -0.18 3.93 22.93
N ASP A 169 -1.19 4.31 22.14
CA ASP A 169 -1.42 5.67 21.66
C ASP A 169 -0.19 6.32 20.97
N LEU A 170 0.63 5.52 20.26
CA LEU A 170 1.90 5.93 19.63
C LEU A 170 1.78 6.44 18.19
N GLY A 171 0.55 6.65 17.71
CA GLY A 171 0.30 7.09 16.33
C GLY A 171 1.00 8.42 16.02
N THR A 172 1.63 8.51 14.86
CA THR A 172 2.44 9.68 14.49
C THR A 172 1.80 10.55 13.43
N LYS A 173 2.29 11.79 13.34
CA LYS A 173 1.91 12.74 12.29
C LYS A 173 2.46 12.38 10.90
N ALA A 174 3.28 11.34 10.77
CA ALA A 174 3.86 10.92 9.49
C ALA A 174 3.02 9.85 8.78
N THR A 175 2.23 9.07 9.53
CA THR A 175 1.45 7.97 8.98
C THR A 175 0.37 8.48 8.02
N ARG A 176 0.51 8.09 6.75
CA ARG A 176 -0.38 8.42 5.64
C ARG A 176 -1.32 7.27 5.28
N ILE A 177 -0.85 6.03 5.42
CA ILE A 177 -1.61 4.82 5.10
C ILE A 177 -1.64 3.91 6.33
N MET A 178 -2.83 3.41 6.65
CA MET A 178 -3.03 2.36 7.64
C MET A 178 -3.92 1.27 7.05
N ASN A 179 -3.39 0.05 6.95
CA ASN A 179 -4.13 -1.12 6.51
C ASN A 179 -4.12 -2.20 7.60
N LEU A 180 -5.21 -2.26 8.37
CA LEU A 180 -5.39 -3.19 9.47
C LEU A 180 -6.32 -4.33 9.03
N LYS A 181 -5.81 -5.56 9.04
CA LYS A 181 -6.55 -6.77 8.67
C LYS A 181 -6.76 -7.66 9.89
N ASN A 182 -7.99 -8.13 10.08
CA ASN A 182 -8.46 -9.00 11.17
C ASN A 182 -7.96 -8.55 12.55
N PRO A 183 -8.36 -7.34 12.99
CA PRO A 183 -7.91 -6.78 14.26
C PRO A 183 -8.31 -7.66 15.45
N SER A 184 -7.35 -7.88 16.35
CA SER A 184 -7.55 -8.52 17.65
C SER A 184 -8.10 -7.54 18.70
N ILE A 185 -7.87 -6.24 18.47
CA ILE A 185 -8.22 -5.13 19.36
C ILE A 185 -9.69 -4.67 19.18
N HIS A 186 -10.20 -3.99 20.19
CA HIS A 186 -11.56 -3.45 20.17
C HIS A 186 -11.69 -2.30 19.14
N PRO A 187 -12.76 -2.24 18.31
CA PRO A 187 -12.93 -1.17 17.32
C PRO A 187 -12.88 0.26 17.90
N ALA A 188 -13.36 0.45 19.13
CA ALA A 188 -13.26 1.73 19.83
C ALA A 188 -11.81 2.20 20.05
N THR A 189 -10.85 1.28 20.27
CA THR A 189 -9.43 1.61 20.39
C THR A 189 -8.89 2.17 19.08
N ILE A 190 -9.32 1.61 17.95
CA ILE A 190 -8.95 2.10 16.61
C ILE A 190 -9.45 3.55 16.45
N ILE A 191 -10.75 3.80 16.67
CA ILE A 191 -11.35 5.14 16.50
C ILE A 191 -10.70 6.17 17.42
N LYS A 192 -10.52 5.85 18.72
CA LYS A 192 -9.86 6.74 19.68
C LYS A 192 -8.49 7.17 19.17
N ASN A 193 -7.75 6.28 18.52
CA ASN A 193 -6.40 6.56 18.05
C ASN A 193 -6.32 7.25 16.69
N LEU A 194 -7.38 7.27 15.90
CA LEU A 194 -7.38 8.03 14.64
C LEU A 194 -7.11 9.53 14.84
N GLN A 195 -7.37 10.08 16.04
CA GLN A 195 -7.06 11.48 16.36
C GLN A 195 -5.56 11.80 16.41
N THR A 196 -4.71 10.81 16.66
CA THR A 196 -3.24 10.99 16.69
C THR A 196 -2.65 11.00 15.28
N LEU A 197 -3.30 10.30 14.34
CA LEU A 197 -2.88 10.10 12.94
C LEU A 197 -3.32 11.24 12.01
N LYS A 198 -2.84 12.45 12.29
CA LYS A 198 -3.33 13.68 11.60
C LYS A 198 -3.06 13.73 10.09
N ALA A 199 -2.08 12.99 9.58
CA ALA A 199 -1.73 12.94 8.16
C ALA A 199 -2.34 11.74 7.42
N LEU A 200 -3.24 10.98 8.07
CA LEU A 200 -3.81 9.76 7.49
C LEU A 200 -4.71 10.10 6.29
N GLU A 201 -4.33 9.58 5.12
CA GLU A 201 -5.08 9.74 3.88
C GLU A 201 -5.85 8.47 3.51
N LEU A 202 -5.26 7.29 3.73
CA LEU A 202 -5.87 6.01 3.36
C LEU A 202 -6.02 5.12 4.58
N LEU A 203 -7.26 4.84 4.96
CA LEU A 203 -7.60 3.91 6.03
C LEU A 203 -8.33 2.69 5.45
N SER A 204 -7.83 1.51 5.79
CA SER A 204 -8.50 0.24 5.54
C SER A 204 -8.51 -0.58 6.82
N VAL A 205 -9.71 -0.85 7.33
CA VAL A 205 -9.95 -1.81 8.41
C VAL A 205 -10.80 -2.94 7.82
N TYR A 206 -10.21 -4.12 7.70
CA TYR A 206 -10.87 -5.31 7.18
C TYR A 206 -10.98 -6.34 8.30
N ASP A 207 -12.19 -6.70 8.69
CA ASP A 207 -12.46 -7.70 9.70
C ASP A 207 -13.38 -8.78 9.10
N ALA A 208 -12.82 -9.93 8.75
CA ALA A 208 -13.59 -11.06 8.23
C ALA A 208 -14.25 -11.88 9.35
N ASP A 209 -13.65 -11.90 10.54
CA ASP A 209 -13.95 -12.87 11.60
C ASP A 209 -15.03 -12.39 12.57
N ARG A 210 -15.18 -11.07 12.77
CA ARG A 210 -16.07 -10.51 13.81
C ARG A 210 -17.30 -9.78 13.29
N VAL A 211 -17.65 -9.97 12.02
CA VAL A 211 -18.81 -9.36 11.34
C VAL A 211 -20.14 -9.57 12.10
N SER A 212 -20.23 -10.58 12.97
CA SER A 212 -21.43 -10.91 13.76
C SER A 212 -21.40 -10.44 15.23
N GLN A 213 -20.28 -9.91 15.75
CA GLN A 213 -20.20 -9.49 17.15
C GLN A 213 -20.72 -8.06 17.33
N LYS A 214 -21.79 -7.90 18.10
CA LYS A 214 -22.34 -6.57 18.42
C LYS A 214 -21.52 -5.91 19.52
N TRP A 215 -20.62 -5.00 19.17
CA TRP A 215 -19.87 -4.20 20.14
C TRP A 215 -20.70 -3.00 20.60
N VAL A 216 -20.72 -2.75 21.91
CA VAL A 216 -21.34 -1.53 22.47
C VAL A 216 -20.36 -0.38 22.26
N PHE A 217 -20.70 0.54 21.38
CA PHE A 217 -19.94 1.76 21.17
C PHE A 217 -20.37 2.81 22.19
N ASN A 218 -19.41 3.35 22.94
CA ASN A 218 -19.65 4.58 23.67
C ASN A 218 -19.57 5.74 22.66
N GLU A 219 -20.64 6.50 22.50
CA GLU A 219 -20.83 7.42 21.37
C GLU A 219 -19.97 8.70 21.46
N ASP A 220 -19.32 8.94 22.60
CA ASP A 220 -18.75 10.25 22.94
C ASP A 220 -17.42 10.60 22.25
N VAL A 221 -16.76 9.68 21.54
CA VAL A 221 -15.52 10.01 20.81
C VAL A 221 -15.45 9.27 19.48
N LYS A 222 -16.06 9.85 18.45
CA LYS A 222 -15.84 9.44 17.06
C LYS A 222 -15.05 10.55 16.36
N TYR A 223 -13.82 10.28 15.95
CA TYR A 223 -12.99 11.22 15.19
C TYR A 223 -12.44 10.55 13.93
N PHE A 224 -12.54 11.24 12.80
CA PHE A 224 -11.84 10.88 11.57
C PHE A 224 -11.03 12.10 11.08
N PRO A 225 -9.78 11.90 10.63
CA PRO A 225 -9.00 12.97 10.02
C PRO A 225 -9.66 13.50 8.74
N ASP A 226 -9.83 14.82 8.61
CA ASP A 226 -10.32 15.46 7.37
C ASP A 226 -9.36 15.33 6.18
N THR A 227 -8.13 14.87 6.44
CA THR A 227 -7.13 14.48 5.44
C THR A 227 -7.46 13.18 4.72
N LEU A 228 -8.43 12.39 5.23
CA LEU A 228 -8.81 11.13 4.61
C LEU A 228 -9.33 11.31 3.17
N ARG A 229 -8.72 10.53 2.27
CA ARG A 229 -9.07 10.39 0.85
C ARG A 229 -9.77 9.07 0.58
N SER A 230 -9.42 8.01 1.31
CA SER A 230 -10.11 6.72 1.22
C SER A 230 -10.38 6.15 2.60
N LEU A 231 -11.63 5.75 2.83
CA LEU A 231 -12.08 5.07 4.02
C LEU A 231 -12.73 3.73 3.65
N HIS A 232 -12.08 2.64 3.99
CA HIS A 232 -12.64 1.30 3.92
C HIS A 232 -12.77 0.71 5.33
N TRP A 233 -13.97 0.34 5.77
CA TRP A 233 -14.19 -0.27 7.09
C TRP A 233 -15.27 -1.34 7.05
N THR A 234 -14.86 -2.62 7.07
CA THR A 234 -15.80 -3.75 7.18
C THR A 234 -16.35 -3.86 8.59
N GLY A 235 -17.67 -3.98 8.76
CA GLY A 235 -18.25 -4.16 10.09
C GLY A 235 -18.21 -2.90 10.94
N TYR A 236 -18.22 -1.70 10.34
CA TYR A 236 -18.25 -0.47 11.12
C TYR A 236 -19.50 -0.41 12.02
N HIS A 237 -19.30 -0.37 13.34
CA HIS A 237 -20.36 -0.59 14.33
C HIS A 237 -21.13 0.67 14.75
N ALA A 238 -20.64 1.87 14.40
CA ALA A 238 -21.41 3.07 14.69
C ALA A 238 -22.55 3.25 13.67
N SER A 239 -23.65 3.82 14.15
CA SER A 239 -24.86 4.13 13.36
C SER A 239 -24.67 5.25 12.35
N SER A 240 -23.60 6.04 12.48
CA SER A 240 -23.27 7.17 11.63
C SER A 240 -21.81 7.57 11.71
N LEU A 241 -21.34 8.33 10.71
CA LEU A 241 -20.07 9.05 10.78
C LEU A 241 -20.15 10.23 11.77
N PRO A 242 -19.02 10.67 12.35
CA PRO A 242 -19.01 11.81 13.27
C PRO A 242 -19.41 13.10 12.56
N LYS A 243 -20.17 13.97 13.23
CA LYS A 243 -20.51 15.31 12.70
C LYS A 243 -19.29 16.16 12.37
N THR A 244 -18.18 15.92 13.06
CA THR A 244 -16.95 16.70 12.94
C THR A 244 -16.17 16.40 11.66
N PHE A 245 -16.37 15.23 11.05
CA PHE A 245 -15.66 14.84 9.85
C PHE A 245 -16.30 15.48 8.62
N GLN A 246 -15.58 16.37 7.93
CA GLN A 246 -16.09 17.12 6.79
C GLN A 246 -16.03 16.34 5.47
N ALA A 247 -15.15 15.34 5.39
CA ALA A 247 -14.95 14.49 4.21
C ALA A 247 -14.68 15.24 2.88
N ASN A 248 -14.20 16.50 2.92
CA ASN A 248 -13.96 17.31 1.71
C ASN A 248 -12.95 16.68 0.74
N ASN A 249 -12.00 15.89 1.25
CA ASN A 249 -10.98 15.22 0.45
C ASN A 249 -11.33 13.77 0.10
N LEU A 250 -12.48 13.27 0.57
CA LEU A 250 -12.83 11.85 0.48
C LEU A 250 -13.26 11.47 -0.93
N VAL A 251 -12.45 10.67 -1.62
CA VAL A 251 -12.73 10.16 -2.98
C VAL A 251 -13.25 8.72 -2.97
N ASN A 252 -13.13 8.03 -1.83
CA ASN A 252 -13.58 6.65 -1.68
C ASN A 252 -14.14 6.37 -0.29
N LEU A 253 -15.40 5.91 -0.20
CA LEU A 253 -16.04 5.47 1.03
C LEU A 253 -16.64 4.08 0.83
N GLU A 254 -16.15 3.11 1.60
CA GLU A 254 -16.61 1.72 1.56
C GLU A 254 -16.79 1.21 2.98
N MET A 255 -18.03 0.94 3.39
CA MET A 255 -18.33 0.42 4.74
C MET A 255 -19.20 -0.83 4.67
N PRO A 256 -18.69 -1.92 4.08
CA PRO A 256 -19.46 -3.14 3.89
C PRO A 256 -19.85 -3.74 5.24
N ARG A 257 -21.08 -4.24 5.33
CA ARG A 257 -21.63 -4.89 6.54
C ARG A 257 -21.57 -3.99 7.79
N SER A 258 -21.68 -2.67 7.60
CA SER A 258 -21.73 -1.69 8.69
C SER A 258 -23.14 -1.57 9.28
N TYR A 259 -23.22 -0.95 10.45
CA TYR A 259 -24.45 -0.62 11.17
C TYR A 259 -24.94 0.81 10.89
N ILE A 260 -24.40 1.45 9.84
CA ILE A 260 -24.77 2.81 9.46
C ILE A 260 -26.24 2.85 9.04
N SER A 261 -27.04 3.61 9.78
CA SER A 261 -28.43 3.95 9.44
C SER A 261 -28.61 5.41 9.02
N GLN A 262 -27.64 6.26 9.35
CA GLN A 262 -27.55 7.67 8.96
C GLN A 262 -26.14 7.97 8.49
N LEU A 263 -25.96 8.69 7.38
CA LEU A 263 -24.60 8.97 6.87
C LEU A 263 -23.80 9.81 7.87
N TRP A 264 -24.40 10.88 8.39
CA TRP A 264 -23.82 11.76 9.40
C TRP A 264 -24.67 11.70 10.66
N GLU A 265 -24.01 11.78 11.81
CA GLU A 265 -24.70 11.90 13.09
C GLU A 265 -25.64 13.11 13.05
N GLY A 266 -26.88 12.95 13.50
CA GLY A 266 -27.91 14.00 13.45
C GLY A 266 -28.45 14.34 12.05
N GLY A 267 -28.08 13.59 11.00
CA GLY A 267 -28.72 13.69 9.69
C GLY A 267 -30.08 12.98 9.64
N GLU A 268 -30.82 13.14 8.54
CA GLU A 268 -32.09 12.43 8.34
C GLU A 268 -31.87 10.91 8.27
N LYS A 269 -32.71 10.14 8.98
CA LYS A 269 -32.69 8.67 8.88
C LYS A 269 -33.14 8.27 7.48
N LYS A 270 -32.46 7.27 6.89
CA LYS A 270 -33.10 6.52 5.81
C LYS A 270 -34.38 5.91 6.35
N VAL A 271 -35.50 6.34 5.81
CA VAL A 271 -36.79 5.66 6.02
C VAL A 271 -36.69 4.33 5.28
N GLU A 272 -36.87 3.24 6.02
CA GLU A 272 -36.99 1.87 5.46
C GLU A 272 -38.29 1.73 4.66
#